data_AF-A0A1H6H5S8-F1
#
_entry.id   AF-A0A1H6H5S8-F1
#
_cell.length_a   1.000
_cell.length_b   1.000
_cell.length_c   1.000
_cell.angle_alpha   90.00
_cell.angle_beta   90.00
_cell.angle_gamma   90.00
#
_symmetry.space_group_name_H-M   'P 1'
#
loop_
_entity.id
_entity.type
_entity.pdbx_description
1 polymer ?
#
loop_
_entity_poly.entity_id
_entity_poly.type
_entity_poly.pdbx_seq_one_letter_code
_entity_poly.pdbx_strand_id
1 'polypeptide(L)'
;MVDRARREINAKTDLAFDYEEIKTGRKVTALRFLITKNARTDTRLARLVARLKSHGMAEDAARALVQDHEPELVEWATADLARRLKGKEKIDNPAGWLRKAIAEDWRPQPTLFAQEQAHARETERDADREREELEAKTANRRKADSVREKAVLMAFIEGHPDDERQALEQSFRDHLAGAVPAIVAARFKGGKSWCADPMIRREALAYLNGQGKFKTMGGQQAPHHPKWL
;
A
#
# COMPACT_ATOMS: atom_id res chain seq x y z
N MET A 1 2.74 -16.41 -3.54
CA MET A 1 1.84 -15.78 -2.52
C MET A 1 1.86 -16.56 -1.22
N VAL A 2 1.71 -17.90 -1.25
CA VAL A 2 1.76 -18.78 -0.07
C VAL A 2 3.10 -18.71 0.70
N ASP A 3 4.23 -18.58 -0.01
CA ASP A 3 5.54 -18.41 0.63
C ASP A 3 5.67 -17.18 1.51
N ARG A 4 5.02 -16.07 1.14
CA ARG A 4 5.04 -14.84 1.94
C ARG A 4 4.23 -15.05 3.21
N ALA A 5 3.04 -15.64 3.10
CA ALA A 5 2.20 -15.99 4.24
C ALA A 5 2.92 -16.96 5.19
N ARG A 6 3.60 -17.99 4.66
CA ARG A 6 4.44 -18.91 5.44
C ARG A 6 5.48 -18.16 6.27
N ARG A 7 6.22 -17.23 5.66
CA ARG A 7 7.24 -16.45 6.37
C ARG A 7 6.63 -15.55 7.45
N GLU A 8 5.53 -14.87 7.14
CA GLU A 8 4.89 -13.95 8.08
C GLU A 8 4.27 -14.69 9.28
N ILE A 9 3.59 -15.81 9.05
CA ILE A 9 3.01 -16.65 10.11
C ILE A 9 4.13 -17.16 11.02
N ASN A 10 5.15 -17.80 10.47
CA ASN A 10 6.26 -18.36 11.27
C ASN A 10 7.07 -17.30 12.03
N ALA A 11 7.01 -16.04 11.60
CA ALA A 11 7.70 -14.94 12.24
C ALA A 11 6.88 -14.29 13.37
N LYS A 12 5.55 -14.29 13.25
CA LYS A 12 4.65 -13.49 14.12
C LYS A 12 3.76 -14.32 15.03
N THR A 13 3.61 -15.62 14.76
CA THR A 13 2.72 -16.49 15.53
C THR A 13 3.51 -17.58 16.24
N ASP A 14 2.83 -18.19 17.20
CA ASP A 14 3.26 -19.35 17.96
C ASP A 14 3.20 -20.67 17.16
N LEU A 15 2.74 -20.60 15.91
CA LEU A 15 2.62 -21.71 14.97
C LEU A 15 3.77 -21.69 13.96
N ALA A 16 4.25 -22.87 13.63
CA ALA A 16 5.09 -23.12 12.47
C ALA A 16 4.24 -23.76 11.38
N PHE A 17 4.14 -23.06 10.26
CA PHE A 17 3.41 -23.41 9.07
C PHE A 17 4.38 -23.82 7.97
N ASP A 18 4.10 -24.95 7.34
CA ASP A 18 4.74 -25.38 6.10
C ASP A 18 3.72 -26.02 5.16
N TYR A 19 4.09 -26.25 3.91
CA TYR A 19 3.24 -26.93 2.97
C TYR A 19 4.01 -27.75 1.93
N GLU A 20 3.37 -28.82 1.48
CA GLU A 20 3.86 -29.68 0.41
C GLU A 20 2.92 -29.59 -0.79
N GLU A 21 3.50 -29.45 -2.00
CA GLU A 21 2.75 -29.54 -3.25
C GLU A 21 2.59 -31.00 -3.66
N ILE A 22 1.35 -31.46 -3.72
CA ILE A 22 1.01 -32.77 -4.30
C ILE A 22 0.82 -32.55 -5.80
N LYS A 23 1.65 -33.21 -6.61
CA LYS A 23 1.64 -33.11 -8.07
C LYS A 23 1.11 -34.39 -8.70
N THR A 24 0.34 -34.23 -9.78
CA THR A 24 -0.04 -35.33 -10.67
C THR A 24 0.46 -34.96 -12.07
N GLY A 25 1.55 -35.61 -12.51
CA GLY A 25 2.28 -35.20 -13.71
C GLY A 25 2.95 -33.83 -13.52
N ARG A 26 2.70 -32.88 -14.44
CA ARG A 26 3.28 -31.52 -14.41
C ARG A 26 2.44 -30.50 -13.64
N LYS A 27 1.25 -30.88 -13.14
CA LYS A 27 0.32 -29.97 -12.46
C LYS A 27 0.30 -30.25 -10.96
N VAL A 28 0.29 -29.19 -10.15
CA VAL A 28 -0.05 -29.27 -8.73
C VAL A 28 -1.55 -29.52 -8.63
N THR A 29 -1.93 -30.60 -7.94
CA THR A 29 -3.33 -31.02 -7.78
C THR A 29 -3.84 -30.78 -6.37
N ALA A 30 -2.96 -30.75 -5.36
CA ALA A 30 -3.32 -30.39 -3.99
C ALA A 30 -2.15 -29.76 -3.24
N LEU A 31 -2.48 -29.09 -2.13
CA LEU A 31 -1.51 -28.62 -1.14
C LEU A 31 -1.79 -29.35 0.17
N ARG A 32 -0.77 -29.93 0.79
CA ARG A 32 -0.84 -30.47 2.14
C ARG A 32 -0.21 -29.47 3.09
N PHE A 33 -0.96 -28.98 4.07
CA PHE A 33 -0.45 -28.08 5.09
C PHE A 33 0.08 -28.87 6.29
N LEU A 34 1.23 -28.45 6.81
CA LEU A 34 1.83 -28.96 8.04
C LEU A 34 1.84 -27.81 9.05
N ILE A 35 1.13 -27.98 10.15
CA ILE A 35 1.04 -27.00 11.22
C ILE A 35 1.61 -27.65 12.48
N THR A 36 2.63 -27.02 13.05
CA THR A 36 3.34 -27.49 14.25
C THR A 36 3.52 -26.34 15.21
N LYS A 37 3.93 -26.62 16.45
CA LYS A 37 4.29 -25.57 17.41
C LYS A 37 5.62 -24.95 17.00
N ASN A 38 5.70 -23.62 17.01
CA ASN A 38 6.92 -22.91 16.67
C ASN A 38 7.98 -23.07 17.77
N ALA A 39 9.17 -23.57 17.43
CA ALA A 39 10.27 -23.72 18.40
C ALA A 39 10.69 -22.38 19.03
N ARG A 40 10.46 -21.25 18.35
CA ARG A 40 10.69 -19.91 18.93
C ARG A 40 9.82 -19.66 20.15
N THR A 41 8.59 -20.17 20.15
CA THR A 41 7.68 -20.09 21.29
C THR A 41 8.33 -20.73 22.51
N ASP A 42 8.91 -21.92 22.37
CA ASP A 42 9.55 -22.61 23.49
C ASP A 42 10.76 -21.83 24.03
N THR A 43 11.56 -21.21 23.15
CA THR A 43 12.66 -20.31 23.59
C THR A 43 12.16 -19.03 24.27
N ARG A 44 10.99 -18.51 23.87
CA ARG A 44 10.36 -17.35 24.51
C ARG A 44 9.84 -17.70 25.90
N LEU A 45 9.10 -18.80 26.03
CA LEU A 45 8.58 -19.28 27.32
C LEU A 45 9.72 -19.58 28.30
N ALA A 46 10.79 -20.24 27.84
CA ALA A 46 11.96 -20.51 28.67
C ALA A 46 12.62 -19.24 29.22
N ARG A 47 12.72 -18.18 28.40
CA ARG A 47 13.24 -16.87 28.84
C ARG A 47 12.34 -16.22 29.89
N LEU A 48 11.02 -16.31 29.73
CA LEU A 48 10.06 -15.78 30.71
C LEU A 48 10.16 -16.51 32.05
N VAL A 49 10.23 -17.84 32.01
CA VAL A 49 10.45 -18.66 33.21
C VAL A 49 11.74 -18.25 33.92
N ALA A 50 12.86 -18.11 33.19
CA ALA A 50 14.13 -17.67 33.78
C ALA A 50 14.02 -16.28 34.43
N ARG A 51 13.29 -15.35 33.80
CA ARG A 51 13.08 -14.01 34.32
C ARG A 51 12.23 -14.01 35.59
N LEU A 52 11.15 -14.77 35.63
CA LEU A 52 10.33 -14.94 36.84
C LEU A 52 11.15 -15.57 37.99
N LYS A 53 11.97 -16.57 37.69
CA LYS A 53 12.90 -17.17 38.66
C LYS A 53 13.88 -16.16 39.24
N SER A 54 14.41 -15.25 38.41
CA SER A 54 15.32 -14.19 38.87
C SER A 54 14.68 -13.23 39.89
N HIS A 55 13.34 -13.17 39.93
CA HIS A 55 12.57 -12.39 40.90
C HIS A 55 12.08 -13.22 42.11
N GLY A 56 12.63 -14.43 42.31
CA GLY A 56 12.35 -15.27 43.47
C GLY A 56 11.18 -16.24 43.29
N MET A 57 10.69 -16.44 42.07
CA MET A 57 9.62 -17.41 41.79
C MET A 57 10.20 -18.84 41.66
N ALA A 58 9.54 -19.82 42.29
CA ALA A 58 9.86 -21.23 42.08
C ALA A 58 9.67 -21.64 40.61
N GLU A 59 10.50 -22.56 40.11
CA GLU A 59 10.50 -22.93 38.69
C GLU A 59 9.14 -23.48 38.22
N ASP A 60 8.53 -24.39 38.97
CA ASP A 60 7.24 -24.97 38.61
C ASP A 60 6.14 -23.91 38.58
N ALA A 61 6.15 -22.99 39.54
CA ALA A 61 5.21 -21.88 39.57
C ALA A 61 5.42 -20.91 38.40
N ALA A 62 6.68 -20.64 38.03
CA ALA A 62 6.99 -19.80 36.87
C ALA A 62 6.57 -20.45 35.55
N ARG A 63 6.75 -21.77 35.42
CA ARG A 63 6.29 -22.54 34.25
C ARG A 63 4.78 -22.52 34.14
N ALA A 64 4.06 -22.81 35.22
CA ALA A 64 2.60 -22.75 35.25
C ALA A 64 2.10 -21.35 34.87
N LEU A 65 2.65 -20.30 35.48
CA LEU A 65 2.24 -18.92 35.22
C LEU A 65 2.45 -18.50 33.75
N VAL A 66 3.52 -18.97 33.11
CA VAL A 66 3.81 -18.68 31.69
C VAL A 66 2.95 -19.52 30.74
N GLN A 67 2.43 -20.67 31.18
CA GLN A 67 1.52 -21.51 30.39
C GLN A 67 0.06 -21.06 30.50
N ASP A 68 -0.35 -20.61 31.69
CA ASP A 68 -1.74 -20.24 31.98
C ASP A 68 -2.12 -18.82 31.51
N HIS A 69 -1.12 -17.99 31.19
CA HIS A 69 -1.32 -16.60 30.81
C HIS A 69 -0.67 -16.24 29.46
N GLU A 70 -1.20 -15.19 28.83
CA GLU A 70 -0.65 -14.63 27.60
C GLU A 70 0.82 -14.20 27.81
N PRO A 71 1.78 -14.63 26.95
CA PRO A 71 3.19 -14.28 27.09
C PRO A 71 3.44 -12.76 27.14
N GLU A 72 2.67 -11.99 26.39
CA GLU A 72 2.69 -10.53 26.33
C GLU A 72 2.36 -9.90 27.69
N LEU A 73 1.41 -10.48 28.44
CA LEU A 73 1.05 -10.04 29.78
C LEU A 73 2.20 -10.29 30.77
N VAL A 74 2.82 -11.47 30.71
CA VAL A 74 3.97 -11.82 31.56
C VAL A 74 5.18 -10.93 31.23
N GLU A 75 5.43 -10.65 29.95
CA GLU A 75 6.45 -9.72 29.50
C GLU A 75 6.22 -8.31 30.03
N TRP A 76 4.98 -7.82 29.91
CA TRP A 76 4.60 -6.52 30.44
C TRP A 76 4.82 -6.44 31.95
N ALA A 77 4.33 -7.42 32.72
CA ALA A 77 4.43 -7.41 34.19
C ALA A 77 5.90 -7.45 34.65
N THR A 78 6.74 -8.27 34.02
CA THR A 78 8.18 -8.32 34.35
C THR A 78 8.93 -7.04 33.95
N ALA A 79 8.51 -6.35 32.89
CA ALA A 79 9.05 -5.05 32.51
C ALA A 79 8.60 -3.95 33.48
N ASP A 80 7.33 -3.95 33.89
CA ASP A 80 6.79 -2.97 34.82
C ASP A 80 7.45 -3.08 36.20
N LEU A 81 7.59 -4.30 36.72
CA LEU A 81 8.32 -4.55 37.96
C LEU A 81 9.75 -3.99 37.88
N ALA A 82 10.48 -4.27 36.80
CA ALA A 82 11.85 -3.78 36.63
C ALA A 82 11.91 -2.24 36.60
N ARG A 83 10.94 -1.59 35.96
CA ARG A 83 10.82 -0.11 35.92
C ARG A 83 10.58 0.45 37.32
N ARG A 84 9.67 -0.15 38.11
CA ARG A 84 9.36 0.26 39.48
C ARG A 84 10.55 0.12 40.43
N LEU A 85 11.23 -1.04 40.38
CA LEU A 85 12.45 -1.27 41.17
C LEU A 85 13.56 -0.28 40.82
N LYS A 86 13.75 0.04 39.52
CA LYS A 86 14.69 1.08 39.08
C LYS A 86 14.30 2.48 39.58
N GLY A 87 13.00 2.75 39.68
CA GLY A 87 12.44 3.96 40.28
C GLY A 87 12.56 4.05 41.81
N LYS A 88 13.19 3.07 42.46
CA LYS A 88 13.30 2.93 43.93
C LYS A 88 11.94 2.78 44.63
N GLU A 89 10.92 2.29 43.93
CA GLU A 89 9.66 1.90 44.55
C GLU A 89 9.91 0.70 45.46
N LYS A 90 9.40 0.76 46.70
CA LYS A 90 9.61 -0.31 47.69
C LYS A 90 8.61 -1.44 47.41
N ILE A 91 9.09 -2.51 46.80
CA ILE A 91 8.34 -3.75 46.55
C ILE A 91 8.94 -4.86 47.40
N ASP A 92 8.32 -5.15 48.54
CA ASP A 92 8.85 -6.09 49.53
C ASP A 92 8.85 -7.54 49.02
N ASN A 93 7.90 -7.91 48.16
CA ASN A 93 7.80 -9.25 47.57
C ASN A 93 7.57 -9.18 46.04
N PRO A 94 8.66 -9.16 45.24
CA PRO A 94 8.57 -9.11 43.77
C PRO A 94 7.82 -10.28 43.14
N ALA A 95 8.01 -11.51 43.65
CA ALA A 95 7.33 -12.70 43.14
C ALA A 95 5.81 -12.66 43.41
N GLY A 96 5.41 -12.24 44.61
CA GLY A 96 4.00 -12.05 44.97
C GLY A 96 3.36 -10.93 44.15
N TRP A 97 4.09 -9.84 43.93
CA TRP A 97 3.65 -8.73 43.08
C TRP A 97 3.39 -9.21 41.64
N LEU A 98 4.32 -9.96 41.04
CA LEU A 98 4.18 -10.48 39.68
C LEU A 98 2.97 -11.39 39.53
N ARG A 99 2.75 -12.30 40.49
CA ARG A 99 1.57 -13.19 40.48
C ARG A 99 0.27 -12.38 40.46
N LYS A 100 0.19 -11.36 41.31
CA LYS A 100 -1.01 -10.52 41.40
C LYS A 100 -1.21 -9.68 40.14
N ALA A 101 -0.16 -9.04 39.64
CA ALA A 101 -0.21 -8.20 38.44
C ALA A 101 -0.61 -8.98 37.17
N ILE A 102 -0.16 -10.23 37.07
CA ILE A 102 -0.52 -11.13 35.97
C ILE A 102 -1.95 -11.69 36.14
N ALA A 103 -2.33 -12.08 37.37
CA ALA A 103 -3.67 -12.62 37.62
C ALA A 103 -4.78 -11.59 37.43
N GLU A 104 -4.55 -10.34 37.79
CA GLU A 104 -5.53 -9.25 37.71
C GLU A 104 -5.39 -8.40 36.44
N ASP A 105 -4.47 -8.73 35.54
CA ASP A 105 -4.13 -7.97 34.33
C ASP A 105 -4.03 -6.45 34.58
N TRP A 106 -2.97 -6.04 35.28
CA TRP A 106 -2.73 -4.63 35.61
C TRP A 106 -2.26 -3.78 34.43
N ARG A 107 -2.34 -4.29 33.18
CA ARG A 107 -2.00 -3.50 32.00
C ARG A 107 -2.89 -2.26 31.95
N PRO A 108 -2.35 -1.09 31.55
CA PRO A 108 -3.17 0.09 31.31
C PRO A 108 -4.17 -0.24 30.20
N GLN A 109 -5.45 -0.29 30.55
CA GLN A 109 -6.50 -0.47 29.56
C GLN A 109 -6.70 0.88 28.85
N PRO A 110 -6.59 0.93 27.50
CA PRO A 110 -6.87 2.15 26.78
C PRO A 110 -8.31 2.56 27.06
N THR A 111 -8.51 3.80 27.46
CA THR A 111 -9.86 4.35 27.67
C THR A 111 -10.66 4.27 26.36
N LEU A 112 -11.98 4.17 26.45
CA LEU A 112 -12.85 4.20 25.25
C LEU A 112 -12.50 5.39 24.34
N PHE A 113 -12.26 6.56 24.94
CA PHE A 113 -11.82 7.76 24.23
C PHE A 113 -10.48 7.58 23.50
N ALA A 114 -9.49 6.94 24.13
CA ALA A 114 -8.21 6.67 23.49
C ALA A 114 -8.33 5.66 22.35
N GLN A 115 -9.21 4.66 22.48
CA GLN A 115 -9.51 3.70 21.42
C GLN A 115 -10.19 4.36 20.23
N GLU A 116 -11.22 5.18 20.48
CA GLU A 116 -11.91 5.96 19.44
C GLU A 116 -10.95 6.88 18.69
N GLN A 117 -10.07 7.58 19.42
CA GLN A 117 -9.09 8.47 18.80
C GLN A 117 -8.06 7.70 17.95
N ALA A 118 -7.61 6.53 18.42
CA ALA A 118 -6.70 5.68 17.66
C ALA A 118 -7.36 5.16 16.37
N HIS A 119 -8.60 4.68 16.46
CA HIS A 119 -9.38 4.23 15.32
C HIS A 119 -9.63 5.37 14.32
N ALA A 120 -10.01 6.56 14.79
CA ALA A 120 -10.21 7.73 13.93
C ALA A 120 -8.93 8.08 13.14
N ARG A 121 -7.77 8.10 13.80
CA ARG A 121 -6.48 8.34 13.14
C ARG A 121 -6.12 7.26 12.13
N GLU A 122 -6.42 6.00 12.41
CA GLU A 122 -6.19 4.90 11.48
C GLU A 122 -7.08 5.03 10.25
N THR A 123 -8.37 5.31 10.44
CA THR A 123 -9.31 5.54 9.33
C THR A 123 -8.93 6.73 8.46
N GLU A 124 -8.43 7.81 9.06
CA GLU A 124 -7.95 8.98 8.32
C GLU A 124 -6.72 8.64 7.48
N ARG A 125 -5.76 7.91 8.06
CA ARG A 125 -4.55 7.47 7.34
C ARG A 125 -4.86 6.53 6.19
N ASP A 126 -5.83 5.64 6.35
CA ASP A 126 -6.24 4.73 5.27
C ASP A 126 -6.98 5.49 4.16
N ALA A 127 -7.83 6.46 4.52
CA ALA A 127 -8.47 7.34 3.55
C ALA A 127 -7.45 8.18 2.76
N ASP A 128 -6.41 8.68 3.41
CA ASP A 128 -5.32 9.42 2.75
C ASP A 128 -4.53 8.53 1.78
N ARG A 129 -4.18 7.30 2.19
CA ARG A 129 -3.52 6.33 1.31
C ARG A 129 -4.36 6.00 0.08
N GLU A 130 -5.66 5.82 0.25
CA GLU A 130 -6.57 5.53 -0.86
C GLU A 130 -6.66 6.72 -1.83
N ARG A 131 -6.70 7.96 -1.30
CA ARG A 131 -6.65 9.19 -2.11
C ARG A 131 -5.36 9.29 -2.92
N GLU A 132 -4.21 9.08 -2.28
CA GLU A 132 -2.91 9.10 -2.95
C GLU A 132 -2.82 8.02 -4.04
N GLU A 133 -3.33 6.82 -3.78
CA GLU A 133 -3.33 5.73 -4.77
C GLU A 133 -4.23 6.06 -5.98
N LEU A 134 -5.41 6.64 -5.74
CA LEU A 134 -6.30 7.10 -6.80
C LEU A 134 -5.67 8.22 -7.63
N GLU A 135 -5.05 9.20 -6.98
CA GLU A 135 -4.36 10.29 -7.66
C GLU A 135 -3.20 9.74 -8.51
N ALA A 136 -2.37 8.85 -7.96
CA ALA A 136 -1.28 8.21 -8.69
C ALA A 136 -1.78 7.40 -9.90
N LYS A 137 -2.88 6.64 -9.75
CA LYS A 137 -3.51 5.90 -10.85
C LYS A 137 -4.01 6.85 -11.95
N THR A 138 -4.70 7.92 -11.58
CA THR A 138 -5.22 8.89 -12.57
C THR A 138 -4.08 9.65 -13.27
N ALA A 139 -3.03 10.04 -12.55
CA ALA A 139 -1.85 10.68 -13.11
C ALA A 139 -1.10 9.75 -14.07
N ASN A 140 -0.93 8.48 -13.71
CA ASN A 140 -0.31 7.48 -14.60
C ASN A 140 -1.13 7.24 -15.85
N ARG A 141 -2.46 7.15 -15.74
CA ARG A 141 -3.35 7.03 -16.90
C ARG A 141 -3.20 8.24 -17.83
N ARG A 142 -3.26 9.46 -17.29
CA ARG A 142 -3.06 10.70 -18.06
C ARG A 142 -1.69 10.73 -18.77
N LYS A 143 -0.62 10.30 -18.09
CA LYS A 143 0.72 10.19 -18.71
C LYS A 143 0.74 9.17 -19.84
N ALA A 144 0.16 7.99 -19.63
CA ALA A 144 0.09 6.94 -20.64
C ALA A 144 -0.71 7.38 -21.88
N ASP A 145 -1.86 8.03 -21.65
CA ASP A 145 -2.70 8.57 -22.71
C ASP A 145 -1.95 9.67 -23.50
N SER A 146 -1.28 10.60 -22.81
CA SER A 146 -0.43 11.63 -23.43
C SER A 146 0.70 11.05 -24.28
N VAL A 147 1.34 9.95 -23.83
CA VAL A 147 2.39 9.25 -24.62
C VAL A 147 1.80 8.61 -25.86
N ARG A 148 0.64 7.95 -25.73
CA ARG A 148 -0.07 7.33 -26.86
C ARG A 148 -0.50 8.36 -27.89
N GLU A 149 -1.13 9.46 -27.46
CA GLU A 149 -1.54 10.57 -28.34
C GLU A 149 -0.35 11.13 -29.13
N LYS A 150 0.77 11.37 -28.46
CA LYS A 150 2.01 11.84 -29.09
C LYS A 150 2.50 10.85 -30.15
N ALA A 151 2.51 9.56 -29.85
CA ALA A 151 2.97 8.52 -30.77
C ALA A 151 2.07 8.42 -32.01
N VAL A 152 0.75 8.41 -31.83
CA VAL A 152 -0.21 8.33 -32.95
C VAL A 152 -0.12 9.57 -33.84
N LEU A 153 -0.05 10.78 -33.24
CA LEU A 153 0.07 12.02 -33.98
C LEU A 153 1.38 12.08 -34.80
N MET A 154 2.50 11.69 -34.19
CA MET A 154 3.78 11.64 -34.90
C MET A 154 3.78 10.62 -36.04
N ALA A 155 3.26 9.41 -35.80
CA ALA A 155 3.14 8.39 -36.84
C ALA A 155 2.27 8.85 -38.02
N PHE A 156 1.19 9.59 -37.73
CA PHE A 156 0.35 10.17 -38.78
C PHE A 156 1.09 11.21 -39.62
N ILE A 157 1.80 12.14 -38.97
CA ILE A 157 2.53 13.21 -39.67
C ILE A 157 3.72 12.65 -40.47
N GLU A 158 4.49 11.74 -39.88
CA GLU A 158 5.65 11.12 -40.53
C GLU A 158 5.27 10.15 -41.65
N GLY A 159 4.04 9.62 -41.63
CA GLY A 159 3.50 8.76 -42.68
C GLY A 159 3.15 9.48 -43.99
N HIS A 160 3.16 10.81 -44.03
CA HIS A 160 2.90 11.60 -45.24
C HIS A 160 4.20 11.94 -45.98
N PRO A 161 4.18 11.94 -47.33
CA PRO A 161 5.20 12.55 -48.17
C PRO A 161 5.55 13.99 -47.74
N ASP A 162 6.77 14.44 -48.02
CA ASP A 162 7.26 15.73 -47.50
C ASP A 162 6.45 16.93 -48.04
N ASP A 163 5.96 16.87 -49.27
CA ASP A 163 5.09 17.87 -49.89
C ASP A 163 3.69 17.89 -49.23
N GLU A 164 3.07 16.74 -49.02
CA GLU A 164 1.80 16.63 -48.31
C GLU A 164 1.91 17.09 -46.85
N ARG A 165 3.05 16.81 -46.21
CA ARG A 165 3.34 17.23 -44.83
C ARG A 165 3.50 18.74 -44.71
N GLN A 166 4.18 19.38 -45.66
CA GLN A 166 4.29 20.85 -45.71
C GLN A 166 2.93 21.51 -45.94
N ALA A 167 2.11 20.96 -46.84
CA ALA A 167 0.74 21.43 -47.06
C ALA A 167 -0.13 21.28 -45.81
N LEU A 168 -0.03 20.14 -45.12
CA LEU A 168 -0.73 19.89 -43.87
C LEU A 168 -0.28 20.86 -42.77
N GLU A 169 1.03 21.10 -42.63
CA GLU A 169 1.58 22.04 -41.67
C GLU A 169 1.12 23.47 -41.93
N GLN A 170 1.12 23.91 -43.18
CA GLN A 170 0.62 25.24 -43.52
C GLN A 170 -0.88 25.37 -43.22
N SER A 171 -1.68 24.36 -43.59
CA SER A 171 -3.12 24.36 -43.30
C SER A 171 -3.43 24.44 -41.80
N PHE A 172 -2.60 23.79 -40.97
CA PHE A 172 -2.74 23.84 -39.53
C PHE A 172 -2.26 25.18 -38.95
N ARG A 173 -1.22 25.80 -39.51
CA ARG A 173 -0.81 27.18 -39.14
C ARG A 173 -1.93 28.17 -39.38
N ASP A 174 -2.58 28.07 -40.52
CA ASP A 174 -3.70 28.95 -40.89
C ASP A 174 -4.89 28.73 -39.95
N HIS A 175 -5.18 27.47 -39.61
CA HIS A 175 -6.17 27.14 -38.58
C HIS A 175 -5.82 27.76 -37.22
N LEU A 176 -4.58 27.62 -36.75
CA LEU A 176 -4.16 28.19 -35.46
C LEU A 176 -4.27 29.72 -35.46
N ALA A 177 -3.90 30.38 -36.55
CA ALA A 177 -4.01 31.83 -36.67
C ALA A 177 -5.46 32.34 -36.61
N GLY A 178 -6.43 31.53 -37.08
CA GLY A 178 -7.85 31.88 -37.09
C GLY A 178 -8.65 31.39 -35.88
N ALA A 179 -8.21 30.33 -35.19
CA ALA A 179 -9.02 29.63 -34.19
C ALA A 179 -8.51 29.77 -32.74
N VAL A 180 -7.22 30.09 -32.52
CA VAL A 180 -6.65 30.16 -31.16
C VAL A 180 -5.95 31.50 -30.89
N PRO A 181 -5.77 31.89 -29.61
CA PRO A 181 -5.04 33.11 -29.28
C PRO A 181 -3.63 33.14 -29.88
N ALA A 182 -3.19 34.32 -30.32
CA ALA A 182 -1.88 34.51 -30.97
C ALA A 182 -0.71 33.97 -30.14
N ILE A 183 -0.79 34.05 -28.81
CA ILE A 183 0.22 33.53 -27.89
C ILE A 183 0.34 31.99 -27.94
N VAL A 184 -0.74 31.28 -28.26
CA VAL A 184 -0.78 29.83 -28.43
C VAL A 184 -0.29 29.48 -29.84
N ALA A 185 -0.78 30.18 -30.87
CA ALA A 185 -0.35 29.99 -32.26
C ALA A 185 1.17 30.15 -32.44
N ALA A 186 1.78 31.15 -31.77
CA ALA A 186 3.23 31.41 -31.82
C ALA A 186 4.10 30.27 -31.26
N ARG A 187 3.51 29.33 -30.50
CA ARG A 187 4.23 28.17 -29.94
C ARG A 187 4.46 27.07 -30.98
N PHE A 188 3.73 27.12 -32.10
CA PHE A 188 3.88 26.17 -33.19
C PHE A 188 5.04 26.55 -34.12
N LYS A 189 6.05 25.67 -34.19
CA LYS A 189 7.27 25.87 -35.00
C LYS A 189 7.40 24.87 -36.15
N GLY A 190 6.48 23.92 -36.28
CA GLY A 190 6.54 22.83 -37.24
C GLY A 190 7.23 21.57 -36.71
N GLY A 191 7.16 20.49 -37.50
CA GLY A 191 7.84 19.23 -37.22
C GLY A 191 7.53 18.63 -35.84
N LYS A 192 8.48 18.62 -34.90
CA LYS A 192 8.24 18.03 -33.56
C LYS A 192 7.30 18.86 -32.69
N SER A 193 7.02 20.13 -33.02
CA SER A 193 6.15 20.99 -32.19
C SER A 193 4.69 20.55 -32.20
N TRP A 194 4.27 19.76 -33.20
CA TRP A 194 2.94 19.15 -33.28
C TRP A 194 2.57 18.36 -32.02
N CYS A 195 3.55 17.72 -31.37
CA CYS A 195 3.30 16.83 -30.24
C CYS A 195 4.07 17.19 -28.95
N ALA A 196 5.08 18.07 -29.05
CA ALA A 196 5.93 18.47 -27.93
C ALA A 196 5.23 19.44 -26.96
N ASP A 197 4.37 20.32 -27.47
CA ASP A 197 3.60 21.26 -26.64
C ASP A 197 2.19 20.71 -26.37
N PRO A 198 1.76 20.57 -25.10
CA PRO A 198 0.44 20.02 -24.77
C PRO A 198 -0.74 20.83 -25.32
N MET A 199 -0.62 22.16 -25.43
CA MET A 199 -1.68 23.01 -25.97
C MET A 199 -1.78 22.83 -27.49
N ILE A 200 -0.65 22.88 -28.19
CA ILE A 200 -0.62 22.62 -29.63
C ILE A 200 -1.11 21.20 -29.95
N ARG A 201 -0.71 20.20 -29.16
CA ARG A 201 -1.12 18.80 -29.37
C ARG A 201 -2.63 18.65 -29.27
N ARG A 202 -3.27 19.30 -28.30
CA ARG A 202 -4.73 19.29 -28.15
C ARG A 202 -5.42 19.87 -29.38
N GLU A 203 -4.94 21.01 -29.87
CA GLU A 203 -5.49 21.67 -31.06
C GLU A 203 -5.24 20.85 -32.34
N ALA A 204 -4.06 20.22 -32.46
CA ALA A 204 -3.74 19.33 -33.57
C ALA A 204 -4.69 18.12 -33.63
N LEU A 205 -4.95 17.48 -32.49
CA LEU A 205 -5.89 16.36 -32.40
C LEU A 205 -7.32 16.81 -32.78
N ALA A 206 -7.76 17.98 -32.31
CA ALA A 206 -9.07 18.53 -32.63
C ALA A 206 -9.20 18.86 -34.14
N TYR A 207 -8.20 19.53 -34.72
CA TYR A 207 -8.14 19.86 -36.14
C TYR A 207 -8.20 18.61 -37.01
N LEU A 208 -7.35 17.61 -36.73
CA LEU A 208 -7.26 16.40 -37.54
C LEU A 208 -8.51 15.51 -37.41
N ASN A 209 -9.12 15.43 -36.21
CA ASN A 209 -10.40 14.76 -36.01
C ASN A 209 -11.54 15.50 -36.76
N GLY A 210 -11.54 16.83 -36.75
CA GLY A 210 -12.52 17.66 -37.46
C GLY A 210 -12.45 17.54 -38.99
N GLN A 211 -11.28 17.21 -39.54
CA GLN A 211 -11.13 16.93 -40.98
C GLN A 211 -11.51 15.48 -41.36
N GLY A 212 -11.90 14.63 -40.39
CA GLY A 212 -12.16 13.21 -40.63
C GLY A 212 -10.93 12.40 -41.02
N LYS A 213 -9.73 13.01 -40.95
CA LYS A 213 -8.44 12.43 -41.34
C LYS A 213 -7.77 11.64 -40.20
N PHE A 214 -8.27 11.81 -38.98
CA PHE A 214 -7.75 11.17 -37.78
C PHE A 214 -8.92 10.54 -37.02
N LYS A 215 -8.80 9.25 -36.68
CA LYS A 215 -9.74 8.54 -35.80
C LYS A 215 -8.98 8.17 -34.54
N THR A 216 -9.10 8.99 -33.49
CA THR A 216 -8.68 8.56 -32.16
C THR A 216 -9.54 7.39 -31.69
N MET A 217 -8.92 6.25 -31.39
CA MET A 217 -9.60 5.17 -30.65
C MET A 217 -9.93 5.64 -29.24
N GLY A 218 -11.21 5.63 -28.88
CA GLY A 218 -11.66 5.60 -27.49
C GLY A 218 -12.28 6.89 -26.95
N GLY A 219 -13.40 7.33 -27.52
CA GLY A 219 -14.36 8.14 -26.76
C GLY A 219 -15.03 7.27 -25.69
N GLN A 220 -14.46 7.21 -24.48
CA GLN A 220 -15.27 6.91 -23.29
C GLN A 220 -16.08 8.18 -22.99
N GLN A 221 -17.36 8.15 -23.33
CA GLN A 221 -18.34 9.09 -22.79
C GLN A 221 -18.16 9.15 -21.26
N ALA A 222 -18.05 10.38 -20.73
CA ALA A 222 -18.11 10.62 -19.31
C ALA A 222 -19.43 10.02 -18.76
N PRO A 223 -19.41 9.33 -17.60
CA PRO A 223 -20.64 8.84 -17.01
C PRO A 223 -21.53 10.03 -16.69
N HIS A 224 -22.73 10.00 -17.25
CA HIS A 224 -23.81 10.94 -16.96
C HIS A 224 -24.08 10.88 -15.45
N HIS A 225 -23.75 11.94 -14.71
CA HIS A 225 -24.24 12.09 -13.35
C HIS A 225 -25.77 12.24 -13.38
N PRO A 226 -26.54 11.39 -12.68
CA PRO A 226 -27.95 11.65 -12.50
C PRO A 226 -28.13 12.86 -11.59
N LYS A 227 -28.89 13.85 -12.06
CA LYS A 227 -29.41 14.93 -11.23
C LYS A 227 -30.39 14.31 -10.23
N TRP A 228 -30.09 14.42 -8.95
CA TRP A 228 -31.04 14.14 -7.88
C TRP A 228 -32.08 15.28 -7.86
N LEU A 229 -33.34 14.92 -8.13
CA LEU A 229 -34.53 15.64 -7.71
C LEU A 229 -35.01 15.02 -6.39
#